data_AF-A0A0K8S968-F1
#
_entry.id   AF-A0A0K8S968-F1
#
_cell.length_a   1.000
_cell.length_b   1.000
_cell.length_c   1.000
_cell.angle_alpha   90.00
_cell.angle_beta   90.00
_cell.angle_gamma   90.00
#
_symmetry.space_group_name_H-M   'P 1'
#
loop_
_entity.id
_entity.type
_entity.pdbx_description
1 polymer ?
#
loop_
_entity_poly.entity_id
_entity_poly.type
_entity_poly.pdbx_seq_one_letter_code
_entity_poly.pdbx_strand_id
1 'polypeptide(L)'
;LSQAYQQMELDEESRDLVTISTHKGLYRYTRLPFGVACAPAKFQKVLDTLLEGIEGVGVLLDDILIGGKDRCELVSRIEEVLSRLEGAGLTLSESKCEIGKESLIYLGFRIDSSGLHTTDEKVRAVVD
;
A
#
# COMPACT_ATOMS: atom_id res chain seq x y z
N LEU A 1 2.97 1.84 1.85
CA LEU A 1 4.28 1.65 1.16
C LEU A 1 4.98 3.00 0.97
N SER A 2 6.30 3.06 0.73
CA SER A 2 7.00 4.33 0.46
C SER A 2 6.85 4.74 -1.02
N GLN A 3 6.28 5.90 -1.34
CA GLN A 3 6.14 6.38 -2.74
C GLN A 3 5.64 5.29 -3.72
N ALA A 4 4.56 4.61 -3.33
CA ALA A 4 4.15 3.31 -3.86
C ALA A 4 4.24 3.15 -5.38
N TYR A 5 3.64 4.06 -6.17
CA TYR A 5 3.64 3.96 -7.63
C TYR A 5 5.03 4.13 -8.24
N GLN A 6 5.87 5.00 -7.69
CA GLN A 6 7.20 5.25 -8.22
C GLN A 6 8.17 4.08 -8.03
N GLN A 7 7.76 3.03 -7.31
CA GLN A 7 8.52 1.79 -7.22
C GLN A 7 8.31 0.90 -8.47
N MET A 8 7.24 1.10 -9.24
CA MET A 8 6.99 0.35 -10.48
C MET A 8 7.75 0.96 -11.67
N GLU A 9 8.48 0.13 -12.40
CA GLU A 9 9.10 0.52 -13.68
C GLU A 9 8.09 0.48 -14.82
N LEU A 10 8.17 1.47 -15.70
CA LEU A 10 7.40 1.51 -16.93
C LEU A 10 8.19 0.85 -18.05
N ASP A 11 7.50 0.04 -18.87
CA ASP A 11 7.99 -0.39 -20.17
C ASP A 11 8.27 0.81 -21.07
N GLU A 12 9.18 0.65 -22.04
CA GLU A 12 9.67 1.76 -22.86
C GLU A 12 8.57 2.48 -23.65
N GLU A 13 7.59 1.74 -24.17
CA GLU A 13 6.47 2.30 -24.93
C GLU A 13 5.58 3.18 -24.05
N SER A 14 5.28 2.73 -22.83
CA SER A 14 4.46 3.47 -21.88
C SER A 14 5.13 4.75 -21.38
N ARG A 15 6.47 4.88 -21.47
CA ARG A 15 7.21 6.09 -21.04
C ARG A 15 6.83 7.32 -21.89
N ASP A 16 6.46 7.12 -23.15
CA ASP A 16 6.06 8.21 -24.03
C ASP A 16 4.71 8.82 -23.62
N LEU A 17 3.80 7.99 -23.09
CA LEU A 17 2.48 8.42 -22.62
C LEU A 17 2.54 9.30 -21.37
N VAL A 18 3.64 9.22 -20.62
CA VAL A 18 3.87 9.98 -19.39
C VAL A 18 4.93 11.07 -19.59
N THR A 19 5.07 11.58 -20.81
CA THR A 19 5.95 12.72 -21.09
C THR A 19 5.38 14.01 -20.48
N ILE A 20 6.22 14.74 -19.75
CA ILE A 20 5.89 16.06 -19.22
C ILE A 20 6.65 17.16 -19.97
N SER A 21 6.00 18.31 -20.12
CA SER A 21 6.62 19.51 -20.69
C SER A 21 7.11 20.42 -19.56
N THR A 22 8.36 20.84 -19.65
CA THR A 22 8.98 21.77 -18.69
C THR A 22 9.60 22.95 -19.44
N HIS A 23 9.96 24.02 -18.73
CA HIS A 23 10.72 25.14 -19.30
C HIS A 23 12.10 24.74 -19.85
N LYS A 24 12.61 23.55 -19.52
CA LYS A 24 13.89 23.00 -20.01
C LYS A 24 13.73 21.99 -21.14
N GLY A 25 12.50 21.71 -21.57
CA GLY A 25 12.19 20.72 -22.61
C GLY A 25 11.29 19.58 -22.10
N LEU A 26 11.24 18.51 -22.90
CA LEU A 26 10.41 17.34 -22.65
C LEU A 26 11.17 16.30 -21.82
N TYR A 27 10.52 15.79 -20.78
CA TYR A 27 11.05 14.73 -19.92
C TYR A 27 10.07 13.56 -19.87
N ARG A 28 10.59 12.34 -19.86
CA ARG A 28 9.81 11.11 -19.74
C ARG A 28 10.10 10.45 -18.40
N TYR A 29 9.04 10.05 -17.70
CA TYR A 29 9.20 9.22 -16.49
C TYR A 29 9.64 7.80 -16.89
N THR A 30 10.52 7.21 -16.10
CA THR A 30 10.91 5.78 -16.21
C THR A 30 10.17 4.90 -15.21
N ARG A 31 9.57 5.50 -14.18
CA ARG A 31 8.74 4.87 -13.15
C ARG A 31 7.32 5.42 -13.22
N LEU A 32 6.34 4.66 -12.75
CA LEU A 32 4.93 5.05 -12.82
C LEU A 32 4.67 6.35 -12.02
N PRO A 33 4.28 7.46 -12.68
CA PRO A 33 4.01 8.71 -11.98
C PRO A 33 2.60 8.70 -11.37
N PHE A 34 2.40 9.55 -10.37
CA PHE A 34 1.07 9.86 -9.85
C PHE A 34 0.22 10.57 -10.92
N GLY A 35 -1.10 10.35 -10.86
CA GLY A 35 -2.07 10.95 -11.80
C GLY A 35 -2.44 10.06 -12.99
N VAL A 36 -1.75 8.94 -13.19
CA VAL A 36 -2.15 7.94 -14.19
C VAL A 36 -3.40 7.19 -13.71
N ALA A 37 -4.50 7.28 -14.46
CA ALA A 37 -5.81 6.77 -14.03
C ALA A 37 -5.82 5.25 -13.75
N CYS A 38 -5.06 4.45 -14.49
CA CYS A 38 -5.00 3.01 -14.31
C CYS A 38 -3.94 2.54 -13.29
N ALA A 39 -3.11 3.45 -12.77
CA ALA A 39 -2.04 3.12 -11.83
C ALA A 39 -2.55 2.41 -10.56
N PRO A 40 -3.60 2.88 -9.88
CA PRO A 40 -4.08 2.26 -8.64
C PRO A 40 -4.50 0.80 -8.84
N ALA A 41 -5.25 0.53 -9.91
CA ALA A 41 -5.73 -0.82 -10.21
C ALA A 41 -4.59 -1.79 -10.60
N LYS A 42 -3.61 -1.32 -11.38
CA LYS A 42 -2.42 -2.12 -11.71
C LYS A 42 -1.59 -2.40 -10.48
N PHE A 43 -1.37 -1.41 -9.62
CA PHE A 43 -0.60 -1.55 -8.39
C PHE A 43 -1.26 -2.51 -7.40
N GLN A 44 -2.57 -2.39 -7.22
CA GLN A 44 -3.37 -3.32 -6.41
C GLN A 44 -3.15 -4.77 -6.88
N LYS A 45 -3.30 -5.03 -8.19
CA LYS A 45 -3.12 -6.38 -8.75
C LYS A 45 -1.72 -6.94 -8.46
N VAL A 46 -0.68 -6.11 -8.52
CA VAL A 46 0.69 -6.52 -8.22
C VAL A 46 0.81 -6.97 -6.76
N LEU A 47 0.29 -6.18 -5.82
CA LEU A 47 0.36 -6.54 -4.40
C LEU A 47 -0.52 -7.73 -4.04
N ASP A 48 -1.72 -7.82 -4.61
CA ASP A 48 -2.61 -8.97 -4.43
C ASP A 48 -1.93 -10.26 -4.88
N THR A 49 -1.27 -10.23 -6.04
CA THR A 49 -0.53 -11.38 -6.57
C THR A 49 0.70 -11.70 -5.70
N LEU A 50 1.42 -10.66 -5.24
CA LEU A 50 2.63 -10.84 -4.44
C LEU A 50 2.33 -11.46 -3.08
N LEU A 51 1.25 -11.02 -2.44
CA LEU A 51 0.86 -11.43 -1.08
C LEU A 51 -0.19 -12.55 -1.08
N GLU A 52 -0.49 -13.11 -2.25
CA GLU A 52 -1.43 -14.21 -2.41
C GLU A 52 -1.05 -15.42 -1.54
N GLY A 53 -2.05 -16.02 -0.89
CA GLY A 53 -1.85 -17.21 -0.07
C GLY A 53 -1.35 -16.96 1.36
N ILE A 54 -1.11 -15.70 1.76
CA ILE A 54 -0.85 -15.36 3.17
C ILE A 54 -2.18 -15.06 3.86
N GLU A 55 -2.67 -16.00 4.67
CA GLU A 55 -3.89 -15.77 5.44
C GLU A 55 -3.74 -14.59 6.40
N GLY A 56 -4.83 -13.87 6.67
CA GLY A 56 -4.81 -12.74 7.61
C GLY A 56 -4.11 -11.48 7.08
N VAL A 57 -3.71 -11.44 5.81
CA VAL A 57 -3.18 -10.26 5.14
C VAL A 57 -4.26 -9.66 4.24
N GLY A 58 -4.50 -8.37 4.40
CA GLY A 58 -5.36 -7.56 3.54
C GLY A 58 -4.56 -6.46 2.87
N VAL A 59 -4.87 -6.17 1.61
CA VAL A 59 -4.20 -5.10 0.86
C VAL A 59 -5.25 -4.19 0.25
N LEU A 60 -5.08 -2.88 0.44
CA LEU A 60 -5.78 -1.89 -0.36
C LEU A 60 -4.83 -0.78 -0.77
N LEU A 61 -4.69 -0.60 -2.08
CA LEU A 61 -3.77 0.31 -2.73
C LEU A 61 -2.36 0.16 -2.18
N ASP A 62 -1.87 1.11 -1.39
CA ASP A 62 -0.53 1.10 -0.82
C ASP A 62 -0.46 0.66 0.65
N ASP A 63 -1.61 0.37 1.27
CA ASP A 63 -1.72 -0.02 2.67
C ASP A 63 -1.94 -1.53 2.83
N ILE A 64 -1.04 -2.15 3.60
CA ILE A 64 -1.05 -3.59 3.91
C ILE A 64 -1.46 -3.74 5.38
N LEU A 65 -2.54 -4.48 5.62
CA LEU A 65 -3.02 -4.86 6.93
C LEU A 65 -2.61 -6.31 7.22
N ILE A 66 -2.02 -6.55 8.38
CA ILE A 66 -1.59 -7.90 8.81
C ILE A 66 -2.21 -8.20 10.16
N GLY A 67 -3.05 -9.22 10.23
CA GLY A 67 -3.65 -9.73 11.45
C GLY A 67 -3.00 -11.03 11.93
N GLY A 68 -3.06 -11.29 13.23
CA GLY A 68 -2.65 -12.55 13.87
C GLY A 68 -3.47 -12.78 15.12
N LYS A 69 -3.81 -14.04 15.43
CA LYS A 69 -4.54 -14.42 16.65
C LYS A 69 -3.66 -14.29 17.89
N ASP A 70 -2.37 -14.49 17.71
CA ASP A 70 -1.34 -14.31 18.73
C ASP A 70 -0.09 -13.65 18.15
N ARG A 71 0.84 -13.32 19.04
CA ARG A 71 2.09 -12.64 18.69
C ARG A 71 2.99 -13.49 17.79
N CYS A 72 3.00 -14.81 17.96
CA CYS A 72 3.84 -15.71 17.17
C CYS A 72 3.34 -15.76 15.72
N GLU A 73 2.04 -15.93 15.53
CA GLU A 73 1.40 -15.91 14.21
C GLU A 73 1.58 -14.55 13.53
N LEU A 74 1.41 -13.44 14.27
CA LEU A 74 1.62 -12.09 13.74
C LEU A 74 3.06 -11.88 13.25
N VAL A 75 4.06 -12.25 14.06
CA VAL A 75 5.48 -12.11 13.69
C VAL A 75 5.81 -12.95 12.46
N SER A 76 5.35 -14.21 12.42
CA SER A 76 5.58 -15.08 11.27
C SER A 76 4.98 -14.52 9.98
N ARG A 77 3.77 -13.93 10.03
CA ARG A 77 3.15 -13.27 8.87
C ARG A 77 3.89 -12.01 8.45
N ILE A 78 4.34 -11.20 9.41
CA ILE A 78 5.14 -10.00 9.12
C ILE A 78 6.43 -10.40 8.39
N GLU A 79 7.14 -11.42 8.88
CA GLU A 79 8.37 -11.91 8.26
C GLU A 79 8.14 -12.38 6.81
N GLU A 80 7.08 -13.16 6.58
CA GLU A 80 6.72 -13.62 5.23
C GLU A 80 6.39 -12.44 4.29
N VAL A 81 5.56 -11.49 4.75
CA VAL A 81 5.21 -10.30 3.96
C VAL A 81 6.45 -9.47 3.63
N LEU A 82 7.32 -9.22 4.62
CA LEU A 82 8.56 -8.47 4.41
C LEU A 82 9.49 -9.18 3.42
N SER A 83 9.63 -10.49 3.51
CA SER A 83 10.45 -11.29 2.60
C SER A 83 9.95 -11.18 1.15
N ARG A 84 8.64 -11.26 0.93
CA ARG A 84 8.06 -11.11 -0.42
C ARG A 84 8.21 -9.70 -0.98
N LEU A 85 8.00 -8.68 -0.14
CA LEU A 85 8.22 -7.29 -0.55
C LEU A 85 9.69 -7.05 -0.93
N GLU A 86 10.62 -7.55 -0.12
CA GLU A 86 12.06 -7.47 -0.41
C GLU A 86 12.41 -8.18 -1.73
N GLY A 87 11.89 -9.39 -1.93
CA GLY A 87 12.08 -10.14 -3.18
C GLY A 87 11.53 -9.45 -4.42
N ALA A 88 10.48 -8.63 -4.28
CA ALA A 88 9.91 -7.81 -5.34
C ALA A 88 10.58 -6.43 -5.47
N GLY A 89 11.54 -6.09 -4.60
CA GLY A 89 12.18 -4.77 -4.57
C GLY A 89 11.27 -3.64 -4.07
N LEU A 90 10.20 -3.97 -3.33
CA LEU A 90 9.27 -3.01 -2.75
C LEU A 90 9.71 -2.60 -1.35
N THR A 91 9.59 -1.31 -1.05
CA THR A 91 10.02 -0.69 0.21
C THR A 91 8.86 -0.08 0.98
N LEU A 92 8.93 -0.22 2.31
CA LEU A 92 7.99 0.34 3.27
C LEU A 92 8.51 1.67 3.83
N SER A 93 7.59 2.52 4.29
CA SER A 93 7.93 3.74 5.01
C SER A 93 7.92 3.43 6.50
N GLU A 94 9.09 3.22 7.10
CA GLU A 94 9.23 2.84 8.52
C GLU A 94 8.42 3.75 9.46
N SER A 95 8.48 5.06 9.24
CA SER A 95 7.75 6.07 10.02
C SER A 95 6.22 5.98 9.94
N LYS A 96 5.68 5.22 8.97
CA LYS A 96 4.24 4.99 8.78
C LYS A 96 3.82 3.58 9.17
N CYS A 97 4.75 2.70 9.53
CA CYS A 97 4.44 1.33 9.91
C CYS A 97 3.95 1.28 11.37
N GLU A 98 2.75 0.75 11.59
CA GLU A 98 2.23 0.46 12.93
C GLU A 98 2.30 -1.05 13.20
N ILE A 99 3.23 -1.48 14.05
CA ILE A 99 3.52 -2.89 14.30
C ILE A 99 3.12 -3.28 15.73
N GLY A 100 2.47 -4.43 15.88
CA GLY A 100 2.16 -5.03 17.18
C GLY A 100 1.12 -4.25 17.99
N LYS A 101 0.18 -3.60 17.31
CA LYS A 101 -0.93 -2.86 17.92
C LYS A 101 -2.15 -3.77 18.11
N GLU A 102 -2.82 -3.63 19.25
CA GLU A 102 -4.12 -4.30 19.50
C GLU A 102 -5.28 -3.60 18.79
N SER A 103 -5.11 -2.32 18.48
CA SER A 103 -6.03 -1.51 17.68
C SER A 103 -5.27 -0.52 16.81
N LEU A 104 -5.72 -0.33 15.57
CA LEU A 104 -5.14 0.64 14.63
C LEU A 104 -6.22 1.25 13.73
N ILE A 105 -5.86 2.31 13.01
CA ILE A 105 -6.73 2.91 12.00
C ILE A 105 -6.29 2.42 10.62
N TYR A 106 -7.20 1.83 9.87
CA TYR A 106 -7.00 1.39 8.50
C TYR A 106 -8.11 1.97 7.62
N LEU A 107 -7.75 2.74 6.60
CA LEU A 107 -8.70 3.36 5.65
C LEU A 107 -9.81 4.19 6.33
N GLY A 108 -9.46 4.84 7.44
CA GLY A 108 -10.39 5.61 8.25
C GLY A 108 -11.43 4.76 9.00
N PHE A 109 -11.14 3.50 9.26
CA PHE A 109 -11.87 2.66 10.21
C PHE A 109 -10.92 2.23 11.32
N ARG A 110 -11.43 2.16 12.55
CA ARG A 110 -10.69 1.55 13.65
C ARG A 110 -10.91 0.04 13.61
N ILE A 111 -9.83 -0.72 13.61
CA ILE A 111 -9.85 -2.18 13.67
C ILE A 111 -9.27 -2.61 15.00
N ASP A 112 -9.96 -3.50 15.69
CA ASP A 112 -9.48 -4.15 16.92
C ASP A 112 -9.99 -5.60 17.02
N SER A 113 -9.72 -6.26 18.14
CA SER A 113 -10.13 -7.64 18.41
C SER A 113 -11.65 -7.85 18.45
N SER A 114 -12.44 -6.80 18.62
CA SER A 114 -13.90 -6.84 18.61
C SER A 114 -14.51 -6.56 17.24
N GLY A 115 -13.72 -6.06 16.28
CA GLY A 115 -14.10 -5.92 14.88
C GLY A 115 -13.78 -4.54 14.29
N LEU A 116 -14.63 -4.13 13.35
CA LEU A 116 -14.52 -2.90 12.57
C LEU A 116 -15.42 -1.82 13.16
N HIS A 117 -14.86 -0.65 13.45
CA HIS A 117 -15.56 0.48 14.03
C HIS A 117 -15.39 1.75 13.18
N THR A 118 -16.40 2.60 13.19
CA THR A 118 -16.30 3.96 12.63
C THR A 118 -15.38 4.83 13.51
N THR A 119 -14.56 5.66 12.88
CA THR A 119 -13.72 6.61 13.61
C THR A 119 -14.53 7.83 14.07
N ASP A 120 -14.14 8.42 15.21
CA ASP A 120 -14.79 9.62 15.75
C ASP A 120 -14.77 10.79 14.75
N GLU A 121 -13.74 10.91 13.92
CA GLU A 121 -13.65 11.91 12.86
C GLU A 121 -14.75 11.75 11.80
N LYS A 122 -15.02 10.51 11.34
CA LYS A 122 -16.10 10.24 10.39
C LYS A 122 -17.46 10.52 10.99
N VAL A 123 -17.64 10.25 12.29
CA VAL A 123 -18.88 10.56 13.01
C VAL A 123 -19.09 12.07 13.09
N ARG A 124 -18.05 12.84 13.49
CA ARG A 124 -18.13 14.31 13.56
C ARG A 124 -18.48 14.95 12.22
N ALA A 125 -17.86 14.48 11.13
CA ALA A 125 -18.10 15.01 9.79
C ALA A 125 -19.54 14.86 9.26
N VAL A 126 -20.38 14.04 9.92
CA VAL A 126 -21.79 13.81 9.54
C VAL A 126 -22.76 14.45 10.54
N VAL A 127 -22.35 14.62 11.79
CA VAL A 127 -23.19 15.18 12.87
C VAL A 127 -23.15 16.72 12.89
N ASP A 128 -22.02 17.31 12.48
CA ASP A 128 -21.87 18.76 12.27
C ASP A 128 -22.43 19.20 10.91
#